data_AF-A0A7C1EEF2-F1
#
_entry.id   AF-A0A7C1EEF2-F1
#
_cell.length_a   1.000
_cell.length_b   1.000
_cell.length_c   1.000
_cell.angle_alpha   90.00
_cell.angle_beta   90.00
_cell.angle_gamma   90.00
#
_symmetry.space_group_name_H-M   'P 1'
#
loop_
_entity.id
_entity.type
_entity.pdbx_description
1 polymer ?
#
loop_
_entity_poly.entity_id
_entity_poly.type
_entity_poly.pdbx_seq_one_letter_code
_entity_poly.pdbx_strand_id
1 'polypeptide(L)' 'MNRAVFLDRDGTINEDVGWLYEPEKLVFPDRAVDALIKLQKKFSLYVITNQGGIGEEAYFQAMIMKNLPLISGKN' A
#
# COMPACT_ATOMS: atom_id res chain seq x y z
N MET A 1 -26.35 -10.35 14.48
CA MET A 1 -25.12 -10.84 13.83
C MET A 1 -24.57 -9.71 12.97
N ASN A 2 -23.39 -9.18 13.26
CA ASN A 2 -22.78 -8.12 12.44
C ASN A 2 -22.02 -8.78 11.29
N ARG A 3 -22.39 -8.43 10.05
CA ARG A 3 -21.73 -8.99 8.87
C ARG A 3 -20.43 -8.22 8.62
N ALA A 4 -19.40 -8.91 8.15
CA ALA A 4 -18.09 -8.35 7.88
C ALA A 4 -17.68 -8.60 6.43
N VAL A 5 -16.83 -7.72 5.89
CA VAL A 5 -16.12 -7.90 4.62
C VAL A 5 -14.63 -7.73 4.89
N PHE A 6 -13.85 -8.66 4.36
CA PHE A 6 -12.39 -8.66 4.43
C PHE A 6 -11.85 -8.29 3.06
N LEU A 7 -10.95 -7.32 3.02
CA LEU A 7 -10.40 -6.75 1.79
C LEU A 7 -8.88 -6.79 1.83
N ASP A 8 -8.26 -7.09 0.70
CA ASP A 8 -6.83 -6.80 0.52
C ASP A 8 -6.62 -5.29 0.27
N ARG A 9 -5.38 -4.82 0.41
CA ARG A 9 -4.98 -3.43 0.20
C ARG A 9 -4.54 -3.18 -1.24
N ASP A 10 -3.41 -3.76 -1.63
CA ASP A 10 -2.76 -3.51 -2.92
C ASP A 10 -3.47 -4.28 -4.05
N GLY A 11 -3.80 -3.60 -5.15
CA GLY A 11 -4.58 -4.17 -6.25
C GLY A 11 -6.08 -4.36 -5.97
N THR A 12 -6.53 -4.07 -4.74
CA THR A 12 -7.95 -4.17 -4.34
C THR A 12 -8.52 -2.82 -3.90
N ILE A 13 -7.90 -2.15 -2.93
CA ILE A 13 -8.30 -0.83 -2.44
C ILE A 13 -7.53 0.27 -3.16
N ASN A 14 -6.21 0.14 -3.27
CA ASN A 14 -5.34 1.00 -4.07
C ASN A 14 -4.75 0.24 -5.25
N GLU A 15 -4.20 0.98 -6.21
CA GLU A 15 -3.40 0.40 -7.29
C GLU A 15 -2.21 -0.39 -6.73
N ASP A 16 -1.93 -1.55 -7.32
CA ASP A 16 -0.72 -2.30 -7.00
C ASP A 16 0.47 -1.69 -7.74
N VAL A 17 1.41 -1.14 -6.97
CA VAL A 17 2.68 -0.57 -7.47
C VAL A 17 3.89 -1.39 -7.01
N GLY A 18 3.66 -2.62 -6.53
CA GLY A 18 4.65 -3.43 -5.83
C GLY A 18 4.92 -2.90 -4.43
N TRP A 19 6.14 -2.43 -4.18
CA TRP A 19 6.53 -1.88 -2.88
C TRP A 19 6.02 -0.43 -2.72
N LEU A 20 4.83 -0.27 -2.15
CA LEU A 20 4.31 1.05 -1.78
C LEU A 20 4.87 1.52 -0.43
N TYR A 21 5.88 2.39 -0.45
CA TYR A 21 6.49 3.00 0.75
C TYR A 21 6.47 4.52 0.77
N GLU A 22 6.14 5.15 -0.35
CA GLU A 22 5.94 6.60 -0.47
C GLU A 22 4.43 6.86 -0.39
N PRO A 23 3.91 7.43 0.72
CA PRO A 23 2.46 7.66 0.87
C PRO A 23 1.85 8.49 -0.27
N GLU A 24 2.64 9.37 -0.87
CA GLU A 24 2.23 10.24 -1.99
C GLU A 24 1.95 9.44 -3.28
N LYS A 25 2.45 8.20 -3.37
CA LYS A 25 2.20 7.29 -4.52
C LYS A 25 0.97 6.42 -4.32
N LEU A 26 0.26 6.55 -3.20
CA LEU A 26 -0.97 5.81 -2.98
C LEU A 26 -2.08 6.38 -3.87
N VAL A 27 -2.52 5.58 -4.84
CA VAL A 27 -3.58 5.95 -5.79
C VAL A 27 -4.78 5.04 -5.59
N PHE A 28 -5.95 5.65 -5.38
CA PHE A 28 -7.22 4.92 -5.35
C PHE A 28 -7.79 4.84 -6.77
N PRO A 29 -8.17 3.64 -7.27
CA PRO A 29 -8.92 3.53 -8.50
C PRO A 29 -10.24 4.30 -8.43
N ASP A 30 -10.75 4.69 -9.60
CA ASP A 30 -12.03 5.37 -9.71
C ASP A 30 -13.13 4.63 -8.94
N ARG A 31 -13.84 5.38 -8.07
CA ARG A 31 -14.95 4.90 -7.23
C ARG A 31 -14.59 3.92 -6.11
N ALA A 32 -13.31 3.59 -5.88
CA ALA A 32 -12.92 2.68 -4.79
C ALA A 32 -13.41 3.20 -3.43
N VAL A 33 -13.17 4.48 -3.14
CA VAL A 33 -13.62 5.13 -1.89
C VAL A 33 -15.14 5.13 -1.76
N ASP A 34 -15.87 5.46 -2.83
CA ASP A 34 -17.34 5.43 -2.84
C ASP A 34 -17.91 4.04 -2.59
N ALA A 35 -17.26 3.00 -3.12
CA ALA A 35 -17.64 1.62 -2.90
C ALA A 35 -17.46 1.22 -1.43
N LEU A 36 -16.34 1.60 -0.80
CA LEU A 36 -16.08 1.37 0.62
C LEU A 36 -17.11 2.08 1.50
N ILE A 37 -17.45 3.34 1.20
CA ILE A 37 -18.50 4.10 1.93
C ILE A 37 -19.86 3.40 1.81
N LYS A 38 -20.20 2.82 0.64
CA LYS A 38 -21.45 2.06 0.47
C LYS A 38 -21.43 0.74 1.24
N LEU A 39 -20.29 0.05 1.25
CA LEU A 39 -20.05 -1.21 1.97
C LEU A 39 -20.16 -1.02 3.49
N GLN A 40 -19.58 0.06 4.05
CA GLN A 40 -19.60 0.31 5.49
C GLN A 40 -21.02 0.51 6.05
N LYS A 41 -21.98 0.92 5.20
CA LYS A 41 -23.40 1.06 5.61
C LYS A 41 -24.06 -0.28 5.94
N LYS A 42 -23.46 -1.40 5.54
CA LYS A 42 -24.05 -2.75 5.65
C LYS A 42 -23.13 -3.76 6.34
N PHE A 43 -21.82 -3.50 6.39
CA PHE A 43 -20.79 -4.42 6.86
C PHE A 43 -19.72 -3.69 7.66
N SER A 44 -19.13 -4.37 8.65
CA SER A 44 -17.83 -3.97 9.19
C SER A 44 -16.74 -4.30 8.17
N LEU A 45 -15.82 -3.36 7.93
CA LEU A 45 -14.73 -3.53 6.96
C LEU A 45 -13.43 -3.84 7.69
N TYR A 46 -12.73 -4.86 7.23
CA TYR A 46 -11.42 -5.25 7.73
C TYR A 46 -10.45 -5.35 6.56
N VAL A 47 -9.30 -4.69 6.68
CA VAL A 47 -8.22 -4.83 5.69
C VAL A 47 -7.25 -5.89 6.19
N ILE A 48 -7.03 -6.92 5.37
CA ILE A 48 -6.05 -7.98 5.60
C ILE A 48 -5.09 -7.95 4.42
N THR A 49 -3.85 -7.55 4.66
CA THR A 49 -2.86 -7.41 3.59
C THR A 49 -1.51 -7.98 4.02
N ASN A 50 -0.80 -8.59 3.08
CA ASN A 50 0.57 -9.01 3.28
C ASN A 50 1.53 -7.88 2.89
N GLN A 51 2.30 -7.37 3.84
CA GLN A 51 3.29 -6.30 3.61
C GLN A 51 4.71 -6.88 3.68
N GLY A 52 5.04 -7.72 2.70
CA GLY A 52 6.29 -8.50 2.68
C GLY A 52 7.58 -7.67 2.81
N GLY A 53 7.53 -6.40 2.45
CA GLY A 53 8.70 -5.51 2.33
C GLY A 53 9.22 -5.08 3.68
N ILE A 54 8.37 -5.17 4.70
CA ILE A 54 8.75 -4.89 6.09
C ILE A 54 9.84 -5.87 6.57
N GLY A 55 9.87 -7.11 6.05
CA GLY A 55 10.82 -8.14 6.45
C GLY A 55 11.93 -8.45 5.44
N GLU A 56 11.94 -7.78 4.28
CA GLU A 56 12.80 -8.17 3.17
C GLU A 56 14.02 -7.24 3.05
N GLU A 57 15.23 -7.80 3.10
CA GLU A 57 16.48 -7.03 3.03
C GLU A 57 16.57 -6.18 1.76
N ALA A 58 16.03 -6.70 0.65
CA ALA A 58 15.95 -6.00 -0.63
C ALA A 58 15.15 -4.67 -0.54
N TYR A 59 14.12 -4.62 0.30
CA TYR A 59 13.35 -3.40 0.55
C TYR A 59 14.19 -2.37 1.31
N PHE A 60 14.93 -2.80 2.33
CA PHE A 60 15.82 -1.91 3.08
C PHE A 60 16.92 -1.33 2.18
N GLN A 61 17.50 -2.17 1.31
CA GLN A 61 18.49 -1.72 0.32
C GLN A 61 17.90 -0.74 -0.69
N ALA A 62 16.70 -1.00 -1.24
CA ALA A 62 16.03 -0.09 -2.15
C ALA A 62 15.74 1.27 -1.50
N MET A 63 15.32 1.28 -0.23
CA MET A 63 15.09 2.50 0.54
C MET A 63 16.38 3.26 0.84
N ILE A 64 17.48 2.56 1.17
CA ILE A 64 18.80 3.17 1.34
C ILE A 64 19.29 3.77 0.02
N MET A 65 19.26 3.03 -1.09
CA MET A 65 19.78 3.50 -2.39
C MET A 65 19.06 4.75 -2.89
N LYS A 66 17.76 4.88 -2.63
CA LYS A 66 16.99 6.09 -2.97
C LYS A 66 17.32 7.29 -2.10
N ASN A 67 17.66 7.08 -0.83
CA ASN A 67 17.95 8.14 0.14
C ASN A 67 19.45 8.40 0.30
N LEU A 68 20.30 7.64 -0.39
CA LEU A 68 21.72 7.90 -0.43
C LEU A 68 21.91 9.22 -1.18
N PRO A 69 22.55 10.24 -0.58
CA PRO A 69 23.00 11.38 -1.37
C PRO A 69 23.88 10.79 -2.47
N LEU A 70 23.53 11.07 -3.73
CA LEU A 70 24.37 10.74 -4.87
C LEU A 70 25.74 11.35 -4.59
N ILE A 71 26.67 10.54 -4.09
CA ILE A 71 28.07 10.93 -4.06
C ILE A 71 28.51 10.79 -5.51
N SER A 72 28.14 11.78 -6.33
CA SER A 72 28.74 11.95 -7.64
C SER A 72 30.22 12.15 -7.37
N GLY A 73 31.02 11.19 -7.81
CA GLY A 73 32.42 11.08 -7.43
C GLY A 73 33.21 12.37 -7.61
N LYS A 74 34.20 12.52 -6.75
CA LYS A 74 35.48 13.08 -7.18
C LYS A 74 36.54 12.08 -6.73
N ASN A 75 37.15 11.47 -7.74
CA ASN A 75 38.47 10.82 -7.79
C ASN A 75 39.09 10.35 -6.47
#